data_AF-A0A259C976-F1
#
_entry.id   AF-A0A259C976-F1
#
_cell.length_a   1.000
_cell.length_b   1.000
_cell.length_c   1.000
_cell.angle_alpha   90.00
_cell.angle_beta   90.00
_cell.angle_gamma   90.00
#
_symmetry.space_group_name_H-M   'P 1'
#
loop_
_entity.id
_entity.type
_entity.pdbx_description
1 polymer ?
#
loop_
_entity_poly.entity_id
_entity_poly.type
_entity_poly.pdbx_seq_one_letter_code
_entity_poly.pdbx_strand_id
1 'polypeptide(L)'
;FDPLVGEFRVHYAGFFDPGNSDAEVGGSGARAVLEVRSREVPFILEHGQIVGRLIYERMSERPTVLYGELGSNYQGQGLKLSKHFKPAG
;
A
#
# COMPACT_ATOMS: atom_id res chain seq x y z
N PHE A 1 -9.52 -9.65 20.45
CA PHE A 1 -10.57 -9.55 19.41
C PHE A 1 -11.66 -8.69 20.03
N ASP A 2 -11.77 -7.44 19.61
CA ASP A 2 -12.73 -6.47 20.17
C ASP A 2 -13.85 -6.27 19.14
N PRO A 3 -15.11 -6.65 19.46
CA PRO A 3 -16.25 -6.60 18.54
C PRO A 3 -16.73 -5.17 18.22
N LEU A 4 -16.15 -4.12 18.79
CA LEU A 4 -16.46 -2.73 18.45
C LEU A 4 -15.76 -2.24 17.17
N VAL A 5 -14.78 -2.99 16.66
CA VAL A 5 -14.09 -2.68 15.42
C VAL A 5 -14.69 -3.56 14.33
N GLY A 6 -15.79 -3.10 13.71
CA GLY A 6 -16.32 -3.71 12.49
C GLY A 6 -15.17 -4.02 11.52
N GLU A 7 -15.17 -5.21 10.93
CA GLU A 7 -14.00 -5.83 10.28
C GLU A 7 -13.20 -4.86 9.40
N PHE A 8 -12.17 -4.25 9.99
CA PHE A 8 -11.32 -3.27 9.33
C PHE A 8 -10.22 -4.01 8.58
N ARG A 9 -10.30 -4.01 7.25
CA ARG A 9 -9.24 -4.53 6.39
C ARG A 9 -8.49 -3.36 5.78
N VAL A 10 -7.17 -3.39 5.95
CA VAL A 10 -6.26 -2.34 5.47
C VAL A 10 -5.92 -2.54 3.99
N HIS A 11 -5.92 -3.79 3.50
CA HIS A 11 -5.56 -4.09 2.13
C HIS A 11 -5.94 -5.53 1.72
N TYR A 12 -6.20 -5.76 0.42
CA TYR A 12 -6.39 -7.10 -0.14
C TYR A 12 -5.12 -7.68 -0.78
N ALA A 13 -4.11 -6.86 -1.10
CA ALA A 13 -2.81 -7.33 -1.60
C ALA A 13 -1.76 -7.38 -0.46
N GLY A 14 -1.40 -8.55 0.03
CA GLY A 14 -0.66 -8.66 1.31
C GLY A 14 0.79 -8.15 1.34
N PHE A 15 1.42 -7.84 0.21
CA PHE A 15 2.88 -7.65 0.13
C PHE A 15 3.29 -6.30 -0.47
N PHE A 16 4.44 -5.81 -0.02
CA PHE A 16 5.20 -4.73 -0.64
C PHE A 16 6.46 -5.32 -1.27
N ASP A 17 6.64 -5.15 -2.58
CA ASP A 17 7.76 -5.75 -3.30
C ASP A 17 9.09 -5.00 -3.02
N PRO A 18 10.24 -5.71 -2.97
CA PRO A 18 11.55 -5.09 -2.84
C PRO A 18 11.83 -4.07 -3.95
N GLY A 19 12.40 -2.92 -3.60
CA GLY A 19 12.67 -1.81 -4.52
C GLY A 19 11.55 -0.77 -4.60
N ASN A 20 10.38 -1.04 -4.00
CA ASN A 20 9.30 -0.07 -3.95
C ASN A 20 9.77 1.21 -3.26
N SER A 21 9.81 2.30 -4.01
CA SER A 21 10.26 3.63 -3.56
C SER A 21 11.72 3.74 -3.12
N ASP A 22 12.56 2.80 -3.55
CA ASP A 22 13.99 2.83 -3.31
C ASP A 22 14.66 4.02 -4.02
N ALA A 23 15.54 4.72 -3.30
CA ALA A 23 16.27 5.88 -3.79
C ALA A 23 17.26 5.52 -4.91
N GLU A 24 17.78 4.29 -4.94
CA GLU A 24 18.65 3.80 -6.03
C GLU A 24 17.90 3.68 -7.36
N VAL A 25 16.56 3.62 -7.32
CA VAL A 25 15.68 3.56 -8.49
C VAL A 25 14.84 4.84 -8.66
N GLY A 26 15.28 5.94 -8.04
CA GLY A 26 14.66 7.27 -8.18
C GLY A 26 13.42 7.53 -7.31
N GLY A 27 13.15 6.70 -6.30
CA GLY A 27 12.07 6.90 -5.34
C GLY A 27 12.46 7.82 -4.17
N SER A 28 11.48 8.54 -3.59
CA SER A 28 11.65 9.37 -2.39
C SER A 28 10.81 8.86 -1.21
N GLY A 29 10.51 7.56 -1.21
CA GLY A 29 9.42 6.97 -0.40
C GLY A 29 8.07 7.11 -1.10
N ALA A 30 7.21 6.08 -1.03
CA ALA A 30 5.83 6.15 -1.52
C ALA A 30 4.85 5.99 -0.36
N ARG A 31 3.68 6.58 -0.54
CA ARG A 31 2.55 6.37 0.37
C ARG A 31 1.88 5.05 0.00
N ALA A 32 1.70 4.18 0.98
CA ALA A 32 0.86 3.00 0.82
C ALA A 32 -0.59 3.42 0.55
N VAL A 33 -1.22 2.81 -0.45
CA VAL A 33 -2.65 2.96 -0.70
C VAL A 33 -3.38 1.85 0.06
N LEU A 34 -4.36 2.23 0.87
CA LEU A 34 -5.10 1.31 1.73
C LEU A 34 -6.55 1.22 1.25
N GLU A 35 -7.06 0.00 1.13
CA GLU A 35 -8.46 -0.25 0.78
C GLU A 35 -9.28 -0.43 2.05
N VAL A 36 -9.70 0.70 2.63
CA VAL A 36 -10.43 0.73 3.90
C VAL A 36 -11.92 0.52 3.68
N ARG A 37 -12.52 -0.41 4.42
CA ARG A 37 -13.97 -0.67 4.41
C ARG A 37 -14.51 -0.85 5.83
N SER A 38 -15.60 -0.15 6.15
CA SER A 38 -16.40 -0.41 7.35
C SER A 38 -17.36 -1.58 7.10
N ARG A 39 -17.54 -2.46 8.08
CA ARG A 39 -18.56 -3.52 8.05
C ARG A 39 -19.42 -3.45 9.31
N GLU A 40 -20.73 -3.62 9.14
CA GLU A 40 -21.75 -3.76 10.19
C GLU A 40 -22.02 -2.51 11.05
N VAL A 41 -20.98 -1.77 11.44
CA VAL A 41 -21.08 -0.57 12.27
C VAL A 41 -20.39 0.59 11.56
N PRO A 42 -20.91 1.83 11.63
CA PRO A 42 -20.20 3.02 11.17
C PRO A 42 -18.89 3.21 11.93
N PHE A 43 -17.83 3.60 11.22
CA PHE A 43 -16.53 3.89 11.80
C PHE A 43 -16.04 5.27 11.34
N ILE A 44 -15.57 6.08 12.28
CA ILE A 44 -14.95 7.38 11.99
C ILE A 44 -13.44 7.16 11.89
N LEU A 45 -12.85 7.58 10.78
CA LEU A 45 -11.41 7.58 10.57
C LEU A 45 -10.88 9.01 10.67
N GLU A 46 -9.86 9.20 11.50
CA GLU A 46 -9.24 10.50 11.72
C GLU A 46 -7.84 10.59 11.11
N HIS A 47 -7.40 11.81 10.82
CA HIS A 47 -6.03 12.05 10.39
C HIS A 47 -5.03 11.68 11.50
N GLY A 48 -3.99 10.92 11.15
CA GLY A 48 -2.96 10.45 12.09
C GLY A 48 -3.36 9.21 12.90
N GLN A 49 -4.59 8.71 12.75
CA GLN A 49 -5.01 7.47 13.36
C GLN A 49 -4.19 6.29 12.81
N ILE A 50 -3.64 5.48 13.72
CA ILE A 50 -2.92 4.27 13.35
C ILE A 50 -3.92 3.25 12.80
N VAL A 51 -3.75 2.88 11.54
CA VAL A 51 -4.62 1.92 10.83
C VAL A 51 -3.95 0.57 10.60
N GLY A 52 -2.63 0.49 10.65
CA GLY A 52 -1.94 -0.77 10.38
C GLY A 52 -0.48 -0.72 10.76
N ARG A 53 0.19 -1.86 10.55
CA ARG A 53 1.62 -2.02 10.79
C ARG A 53 2.24 -2.70 9.57
N LEU A 54 3.37 -2.15 9.12
CA LEU A 54 4.20 -2.78 8.12
C LEU A 54 5.20 -3.72 8.81
N ILE A 55 5.28 -4.96 8.34
CA ILE A 55 6.28 -5.94 8.77
C ILE A 55 7.29 -6.08 7.65
N TYR A 56 8.57 -5.98 7.99
CA TYR A 56 9.67 -6.22 7.06
C TYR A 56 10.20 -7.63 7.25
N GLU A 57 10.31 -8.37 6.16
CA GLU A 57 10.90 -9.70 6.12
C GLU A 57 12.14 -9.69 5.22
N ARG A 58 13.13 -10.50 5.58
CA ARG A 58 14.36 -10.63 4.80
C ARG A 58 14.12 -11.60 3.65
N MET A 59 14.42 -11.18 2.42
CA MET A 59 14.41 -12.05 1.25
C MET A 59 15.46 -13.16 1.37
N SER A 60 15.19 -14.32 0.79
CA SER A 60 16.17 -15.43 0.69
C SER A 60 17.41 -15.03 -0.09
N GLU A 61 17.23 -14.23 -1.14
CA GLU A 61 18.28 -13.67 -1.99
C GLU A 61 17.86 -12.30 -2.54
N ARG A 62 18.80 -11.56 -3.15
CA ARG A 62 18.48 -10.28 -3.81
C ARG A 62 17.70 -10.57 -5.10
N PRO A 63 16.51 -9.97 -5.31
CA PRO A 63 15.78 -10.12 -6.57
C PRO A 63 16.62 -9.65 -7.77
N THR A 64 16.47 -10.34 -8.90
CA THR A 64 17.12 -9.96 -10.17
C THR A 64 16.53 -8.70 -10.79
N VAL A 65 15.27 -8.41 -10.47
CA VAL A 65 14.56 -7.20 -10.90
C VAL A 65 13.86 -6.61 -9.68
N LEU A 66 14.11 -5.34 -9.42
CA LEU A 66 13.45 -4.59 -8.35
C LEU A 66 12.17 -3.93 -8.84
N TYR A 67 11.22 -3.71 -7.92
CA TYR A 67 10.01 -2.97 -8.23
C TYR A 67 10.37 -1.54 -8.68
N GLY A 68 9.85 -1.11 -9.85
CA GLY A 68 10.17 0.19 -10.44
C GLY A 68 11.12 0.11 -11.64
N GLU A 69 12.00 -0.90 -11.73
CA GLU A 69 13.01 -0.98 -12.79
C GLU A 69 12.42 -1.16 -14.20
N LEU A 70 11.25 -1.78 -14.32
CA LEU A 70 10.57 -2.05 -15.59
C LEU A 70 9.33 -1.16 -15.82
N GLY A 71 9.25 0.02 -15.18
CA GLY A 71 8.10 0.91 -15.33
C GLY A 71 6.87 0.42 -14.54
N SER A 72 7.07 0.06 -13.27
CA SER A 72 5.99 -0.40 -12.41
C SER A 72 4.92 0.67 -12.18
N ASN A 73 3.65 0.24 -12.19
CA ASN A 73 2.48 1.13 -12.21
C ASN A 73 2.38 2.11 -11.03
N TYR A 74 3.02 1.80 -9.90
CA TYR A 74 2.82 2.50 -8.64
C TYR A 74 4.14 3.02 -8.02
N GLN A 75 5.25 3.04 -8.76
CA GLN A 75 6.51 3.57 -8.25
C GLN A 75 6.42 5.08 -7.99
N GLY A 76 6.90 5.53 -6.83
CA GLY A 76 7.00 6.96 -6.49
C GLY A 76 5.67 7.70 -6.37
N GLN A 77 4.56 6.98 -6.18
CA GLN A 77 3.24 7.60 -6.24
C GLN A 77 2.77 8.23 -4.92
N GLY A 78 1.93 9.26 -5.07
CA GLY A 78 0.96 9.68 -4.06
C GLY A 78 -0.33 8.85 -4.13
N LEU A 79 -1.47 9.42 -3.75
CA LEU A 79 -2.75 8.73 -3.88
C LEU A 79 -3.10 8.55 -5.37
N LYS A 80 -3.22 7.29 -5.83
CA LYS A 80 -3.53 6.95 -7.23
C LYS A 80 -4.70 5.97 -7.28
N LEU A 81 -5.60 6.17 -8.24
CA LEU A 81 -6.62 5.18 -8.57
C LEU A 81 -5.97 3.93 -9.19
N SER A 82 -6.67 2.80 -9.11
CA SER A 82 -6.23 1.56 -9.74
C SER A 82 -5.96 1.77 -11.24
N LYS A 83 -4.93 1.10 -11.78
CA LYS A 83 -4.56 1.14 -13.20
C LYS A 83 -5.69 0.71 -14.17
N HIS A 84 -6.76 0.11 -13.64
CA HIS A 84 -7.93 -0.31 -14.40
C HIS A 84 -8.94 0.81 -14.64
N PHE A 85 -8.82 1.95 -13.92
CA PHE A 85 -9.64 3.13 -14.20
C PHE A 85 -9.10 3.87 -15.42
N LYS A 86 -10.00 4.36 -16.27
CA LYS A 86 -9.64 5.30 -17.33
C LYS A 86 -9.31 6.66 -16.70
N PRO A 87 -8.32 7.41 -17.24
CA PRO A 87 -8.11 8.79 -16.85
C PRO A 87 -9.41 9.58 -17.02
N ALA A 88 -9.72 10.46 -16.07
CA ALA A 88 -10.75 11.47 -16.32
C ALA A 88 -10.25 12.33 -17.49
N GLY A 89 -11.03 12.35 -18.57
CA GLY A 89 -10.76 13.17 -19.75
C GLY A 89 -10.97 14.65 -19.49
#